data_AF-A0A2E9VLC1-F1
#
_entry.id   AF-A0A2E9VLC1-F1
#
_cell.length_a   1.000
_cell.length_b   1.000
_cell.length_c   1.000
_cell.angle_alpha   90.00
_cell.angle_beta   90.00
_cell.angle_gamma   90.00
#
_symmetry.space_group_name_H-M   'P 1'
#
loop_
_entity.id
_entity.type
_entity.pdbx_description
1 polymer ?
#
loop_
_entity_poly.entity_id
_entity_poly.type
_entity_poly.pdbx_seq_one_letter_code
_entity_poly.pdbx_strand_id
1 'polypeptide(L)'
;MIAPLPTIYSLSFAELQAWCAEREIRKFRAEQIFRWVYQRRARSFAEMTDVPESLREQLSQEFVFFQSEIESHQIASDRTEKLLLKYRDGEFVECVLMREPKRNTICISTQVGCAMGCVFCASGLAGLTRNLTTAEIVEQIARMVHLQDDEEQLTNVVVMGIGEPLANLPNL
;
A
#
# COMPACT_ATOMS: atom_id res chain seq x y z
N MET A 1 17.66 -18.92 -5.42
CA MET A 1 16.99 -17.61 -5.55
C MET A 1 16.63 -17.16 -4.15
N ILE A 2 17.09 -15.99 -3.72
CA ILE A 2 16.72 -15.43 -2.41
C ILE A 2 15.25 -14.99 -2.53
N ALA A 3 14.40 -15.41 -1.58
CA ALA A 3 13.01 -14.98 -1.56
C ALA A 3 12.96 -13.45 -1.43
N PRO A 4 12.11 -12.77 -2.19
CA PRO A 4 12.09 -11.32 -2.18
C PRO A 4 11.56 -10.79 -0.84
N LEU A 5 12.14 -9.69 -0.33
CA LEU A 5 11.79 -9.17 1.00
C LEU A 5 10.31 -8.80 1.10
N PRO A 6 9.66 -9.03 2.26
CA PRO A 6 8.33 -8.50 2.55
C PRO A 6 8.32 -6.97 2.53
N THR A 7 7.15 -6.37 2.37
CA THR A 7 7.00 -4.92 2.57
C THR A 7 6.80 -4.62 4.05
N ILE A 8 7.28 -3.46 4.51
CA ILE A 8 6.96 -2.96 5.86
C ILE A 8 5.45 -2.80 6.07
N TYR A 9 4.68 -2.59 5.00
CA TYR A 9 3.22 -2.50 5.04
C TYR A 9 2.53 -3.84 5.33
N SER A 10 3.26 -4.96 5.35
CA SER A 10 2.70 -6.26 5.74
C SER A 10 2.56 -6.42 7.25
N LEU A 11 3.15 -5.52 8.05
CA LEU A 11 3.08 -5.58 9.50
C LEU A 11 2.01 -4.61 10.01
N SER A 12 1.05 -5.14 10.76
CA SER A 12 0.26 -4.32 11.68
C SER A 12 1.15 -3.68 12.74
N PHE A 13 0.62 -2.66 13.44
CA PHE A 13 1.36 -2.06 14.53
C PHE A 13 1.74 -3.06 15.64
N ALA A 14 0.85 -4.03 15.92
CA ALA A 14 1.11 -5.09 16.90
C ALA A 14 2.23 -6.03 16.44
N GLU A 15 2.24 -6.39 15.15
CA GLU A 15 3.31 -7.23 14.58
C GLU A 15 4.64 -6.48 14.51
N LEU A 16 4.64 -5.17 14.21
CA LEU A 16 5.85 -4.35 14.28
C LEU A 16 6.39 -4.24 15.72
N GLN A 17 5.50 -4.16 16.71
CA GLN A 17 5.89 -4.22 18.12
C GLN A 17 6.50 -5.58 18.50
N ALA A 18 5.90 -6.68 18.03
CA ALA A 18 6.42 -8.03 18.24
C ALA A 18 7.80 -8.20 17.58
N TRP A 19 7.94 -7.78 16.32
CA TRP A 19 9.20 -7.80 15.57
C TRP A 19 10.31 -7.04 16.30
N CYS A 20 9.98 -5.87 16.87
CA CYS A 20 10.91 -5.11 17.71
C CYS A 20 11.27 -5.88 19.00
N ALA A 21 10.29 -6.47 19.68
CA ALA A 21 10.50 -7.19 20.94
C ALA A 21 11.39 -8.43 20.77
N GLU A 22 11.21 -9.19 19.69
CA GLU A 22 12.05 -10.36 19.34
C GLU A 22 13.53 -10.01 19.16
N ARG A 23 13.83 -8.74 18.84
CA ARG A 23 15.19 -8.22 18.61
C ARG A 23 15.70 -7.38 19.79
N GLU A 24 15.04 -7.45 20.94
CA GLU A 24 15.36 -6.68 22.15
C GLU A 24 15.33 -5.15 21.92
N ILE A 25 14.59 -4.69 20.91
CA ILE A 25 14.43 -3.27 20.60
C ILE A 25 13.38 -2.67 21.54
N ARG A 26 13.69 -1.50 22.10
CA ARG A 26 12.77 -0.78 23.00
C ARG A 26 11.43 -0.49 22.31
N LYS A 27 10.33 -0.77 23.02
CA LYS A 27 8.94 -0.66 22.51
C LYS A 27 8.61 0.66 21.80
N PHE A 28 9.13 1.79 22.27
CA PHE A 28 8.85 3.10 21.65
C PHE A 28 9.43 3.24 20.23
N ARG A 29 10.42 2.43 19.85
CA ARG A 29 10.99 2.44 18.49
C ARG A 29 9.98 1.94 17.46
N ALA A 30 9.13 0.99 17.81
CA ALA A 30 8.03 0.55 16.94
C ALA A 30 7.10 1.71 16.60
N GLU A 31 6.78 2.58 17.58
CA GLU A 31 5.96 3.78 17.35
C GLU A 31 6.66 4.79 16.43
N GLN A 32 7.97 4.99 16.61
CA GLN A 32 8.74 5.87 15.72
C GLN A 32 8.76 5.35 14.29
N ILE A 33 9.07 4.06 14.09
CA ILE A 33 9.07 3.42 12.77
C ILE A 33 7.69 3.55 12.13
N PHE A 34 6.62 3.20 12.86
CA PHE A 34 5.25 3.31 12.38
C PHE A 34 4.90 4.74 11.96
N ARG A 35 5.30 5.74 12.75
CA ARG A 35 5.10 7.16 12.43
C ARG A 35 5.85 7.57 11.16
N TRP A 36 7.07 7.09 10.96
CA TRP A 36 7.83 7.36 9.74
C TRP A 36 7.17 6.78 8.50
N VAL A 37 6.70 5.54 8.60
CA VAL A 37 6.09 4.81 7.49
C VAL A 37 4.76 5.43 7.06
N TYR A 38 3.88 5.77 8.02
CA TYR A 38 2.50 6.17 7.70
C TYR A 38 2.24 7.68 7.78
N GLN A 39 2.89 8.41 8.70
CA GLN A 39 2.61 9.84 8.91
C GLN A 39 3.63 10.73 8.20
N ARG A 40 4.93 10.41 8.31
CA ARG A 40 6.00 11.18 7.66
C ARG A 40 6.30 10.73 6.23
N ARG A 41 5.64 9.67 5.76
CA ARG A 41 5.73 9.16 4.37
C ARG A 41 7.18 8.88 3.94
N ALA A 42 8.00 8.34 4.84
CA ALA A 42 9.40 8.03 4.55
C ALA A 42 9.53 7.19 3.28
N ARG A 43 10.38 7.60 2.34
CA ARG A 43 10.63 6.86 1.08
C ARG A 43 11.71 5.80 1.24
N SER A 44 12.47 5.86 2.32
CA SER A 44 13.51 4.91 2.67
C SER A 44 13.69 4.81 4.18
N PHE A 45 14.21 3.68 4.66
CA PHE A 45 14.59 3.57 6.08
C PHE A 45 15.68 4.57 6.46
N ALA A 46 16.51 4.99 5.51
CA ALA A 46 17.59 5.95 5.73
C ALA A 46 17.07 7.33 6.20
N GLU A 47 15.89 7.74 5.76
CA GLU A 47 15.26 9.02 6.14
C GLU A 47 14.83 9.09 7.61
N MET A 48 14.79 7.96 8.32
CA MET A 48 14.33 7.89 9.70
C MET A 48 15.38 8.43 10.69
N THR A 49 15.66 9.73 10.64
CA THR A 49 16.81 10.38 11.32
C THR A 49 16.82 10.25 12.85
N ASP A 50 15.67 10.01 13.48
CA ASP A 50 15.53 9.78 14.91
C ASP A 50 15.56 8.28 15.31
N VAL A 51 15.74 7.38 14.33
CA VAL A 51 15.93 5.92 14.48
C VAL A 51 17.43 5.60 14.32
N PRO A 52 18.04 4.80 15.24
CA PRO A 52 19.46 4.45 15.16
C PRO A 52 19.84 3.81 13.83
N GLU A 53 21.04 4.10 13.33
CA GLU A 53 21.55 3.57 12.06
C GLU A 53 21.49 2.04 12.00
N SER A 54 21.94 1.34 13.04
CA SER A 54 21.88 -0.12 13.12
C SER A 54 20.46 -0.67 12.95
N LEU A 55 19.44 0.05 13.43
CA LEU A 55 18.04 -0.36 13.28
C LEU A 55 17.51 -0.03 11.87
N ARG A 56 17.93 1.09 11.27
CA ARG A 56 17.62 1.39 9.86
C ARG A 56 18.20 0.34 8.92
N GLU A 57 19.40 -0.16 9.22
CA GLU A 57 20.06 -1.25 8.48
C GLU A 57 19.35 -2.59 8.66
N GLN A 58 18.94 -2.95 9.87
CA GLN A 58 18.13 -4.17 10.09
C GLN A 58 16.82 -4.11 9.31
N LEU A 59 16.13 -2.96 9.33
CA LEU A 59 14.90 -2.78 8.56
C LEU A 59 15.14 -2.91 7.05
N SER A 60 16.23 -2.36 6.51
CA SER A 60 16.53 -2.46 5.07
C SER A 60 16.98 -3.85 4.63
N GLN A 61 17.45 -4.69 5.55
CA GLN A 61 17.78 -6.10 5.29
C GLN A 61 16.54 -7.00 5.30
N GLU A 62 15.50 -6.64 6.05
CA GLU A 62 14.31 -7.48 6.25
C GLU A 62 13.09 -7.01 5.45
N PHE A 63 13.00 -5.73 5.12
CA PHE A 63 11.82 -5.13 4.50
C PHE A 63 12.16 -4.23 3.32
N VAL A 64 11.17 -4.04 2.47
CA VAL A 64 11.11 -2.95 1.47
C VAL A 64 9.88 -2.09 1.73
N PHE A 65 9.79 -0.91 1.11
CA PHE A 65 8.56 -0.13 1.16
C PHE A 65 7.50 -0.66 0.21
N PHE A 66 7.85 -0.96 -1.04
CA PHE A 66 6.89 -1.36 -2.04
C PHE A 66 7.35 -2.63 -2.75
N GLN A 67 6.45 -3.59 -2.91
CA GLN A 67 6.63 -4.76 -3.76
C GLN A 67 6.05 -4.55 -5.15
N SER A 68 5.06 -3.66 -5.26
CA SER A 68 4.51 -3.20 -6.54
C SER A 68 5.51 -2.32 -7.30
N GLU A 69 5.38 -2.26 -8.61
CA GLU A 69 5.95 -1.23 -9.48
C GLU A 69 4.82 -0.35 -10.03
N ILE A 70 5.08 0.94 -10.23
CA ILE A 70 4.14 1.82 -10.94
C ILE A 70 4.39 1.61 -12.44
N GLU A 71 3.57 0.77 -13.08
CA GLU A 71 3.66 0.50 -14.52
C GLU A 71 3.25 1.73 -15.32
N SER A 72 2.19 2.43 -14.89
CA SER A 72 1.81 3.71 -15.49
C SER A 72 1.15 4.62 -14.46
N HIS A 73 1.32 5.92 -14.70
CA HIS A 73 0.68 6.98 -13.94
C HIS A 73 0.01 7.95 -14.91
N GLN A 74 -1.31 8.11 -14.80
CA GLN A 74 -2.11 9.00 -15.63
C GLN A 74 -2.75 10.09 -14.77
N ILE A 75 -2.71 11.33 -15.25
CA ILE A 75 -3.29 12.49 -14.59
C ILE A 75 -4.32 13.11 -15.53
N ALA A 76 -5.58 13.16 -15.09
CA ALA A 76 -6.67 13.79 -15.83
C ALA A 76 -6.69 15.31 -15.63
N SER A 77 -7.46 16.02 -16.46
CA SER A 77 -7.57 17.49 -16.40
C SER A 77 -8.21 18.01 -15.11
N ASP A 78 -8.98 17.18 -14.41
CA ASP A 78 -9.58 17.49 -13.10
C ASP A 78 -8.65 17.13 -11.91
N ARG A 79 -7.39 16.76 -12.21
CA ARG A 79 -6.37 16.28 -11.25
C ARG A 79 -6.66 14.92 -10.63
N THR A 80 -7.56 14.14 -11.21
CA THR A 80 -7.68 12.72 -10.88
C THR A 80 -6.42 11.99 -11.30
N GLU A 81 -5.76 11.31 -10.37
CA GLU A 81 -4.57 10.49 -10.62
C GLU A 81 -4.96 9.02 -10.61
N LYS A 82 -4.48 8.27 -11.61
CA LYS A 82 -4.68 6.84 -11.73
C LYS A 82 -3.33 6.15 -11.84
N LEU A 83 -3.10 5.20 -10.95
CA LEU A 83 -1.93 4.33 -10.99
C LEU A 83 -2.34 2.95 -11.49
N LEU A 84 -1.56 2.42 -12.42
CA LEU A 84 -1.52 0.99 -12.73
C LEU A 84 -0.35 0.40 -11.96
N LEU A 85 -0.64 -0.45 -10.98
CA LEU A 85 0.36 -1.13 -10.17
C LEU A 85 0.56 -2.55 -10.67
N LYS A 86 1.82 -2.92 -10.88
CA LYS A 86 2.23 -4.27 -11.25
C LYS A 86 2.81 -4.97 -10.03
N TYR A 87 2.29 -6.14 -9.69
CA TYR A 87 2.84 -6.96 -8.60
C TYR A 87 3.84 -8.00 -9.11
N ARG A 88 4.50 -8.69 -8.18
CA ARG A 88 5.63 -9.60 -8.45
C ARG A 88 5.25 -10.81 -9.31
N ASP A 89 3.99 -11.20 -9.27
CA ASP A 89 3.43 -12.27 -10.10
C ASP A 89 3.10 -11.81 -11.53
N GLY A 90 3.34 -10.53 -11.84
CA GLY A 90 3.07 -9.94 -13.15
C GLY A 90 1.63 -9.48 -13.33
N GLU A 91 0.79 -9.62 -12.32
CA GLU A 91 -0.60 -9.17 -12.33
C GLU A 91 -0.70 -7.68 -12.03
N PHE A 92 -1.81 -7.08 -12.49
CA PHE A 92 -2.03 -5.65 -12.39
C PHE A 92 -3.30 -5.31 -11.62
N VAL A 93 -3.24 -4.23 -10.85
CA VAL A 93 -4.44 -3.57 -10.32
C VAL A 93 -4.35 -2.07 -10.49
N GLU A 94 -5.48 -1.40 -10.30
CA GLU A 94 -5.57 0.05 -10.38
C GLU A 94 -5.94 0.64 -9.02
N CYS A 95 -5.37 1.80 -8.72
CA CYS A 95 -5.89 2.69 -7.68
C CYS A 95 -6.02 4.11 -8.22
N VAL A 96 -7.02 4.83 -7.72
CA VAL A 96 -7.40 6.16 -8.25
C VAL A 96 -7.53 7.15 -7.12
N LEU A 97 -6.91 8.31 -7.23
CA LEU A 97 -7.07 9.44 -6.32
C LEU A 97 -7.90 10.53 -6.98
N MET A 98 -9.05 10.82 -6.39
CA MET A 98 -9.92 11.91 -6.80
C MET A 98 -9.77 13.07 -5.82
N ARG A 99 -9.47 14.26 -6.36
CA ARG A 99 -9.29 15.49 -5.57
C ARG A 99 -10.51 16.39 -5.74
N GLU A 100 -11.25 16.57 -4.66
CA GLU A 100 -12.41 17.45 -4.61
C GLU A 100 -12.14 18.63 -3.66
N PRO A 101 -12.87 19.75 -3.76
CA PRO A 101 -12.57 20.97 -2.99
C PRO A 101 -12.48 20.80 -1.47
N LYS A 102 -13.07 19.74 -0.90
CA LYS A 102 -13.10 19.49 0.55
C LYS A 102 -12.61 18.10 0.96
N ARG A 103 -12.27 17.24 0.00
CA ARG A 103 -11.90 15.85 0.29
C ARG A 103 -11.01 15.28 -0.80
N ASN A 104 -10.11 14.41 -0.39
CA ASN A 104 -9.32 13.57 -1.28
C ASN A 104 -9.75 12.11 -1.04
N THR A 105 -10.26 11.47 -2.08
CA THR A 105 -10.80 10.12 -2.00
C THR A 105 -9.94 9.18 -2.82
N ILE A 106 -9.39 8.15 -2.19
CA ILE A 106 -8.74 7.05 -2.91
C ILE A 106 -9.72 5.90 -3.12
N CYS A 107 -9.76 5.40 -4.35
CA CYS A 107 -10.42 4.16 -4.73
C CYS A 107 -9.37 3.05 -4.82
N ILE A 108 -9.55 2.00 -4.02
CA ILE A 108 -8.61 0.86 -3.95
C ILE A 108 -9.26 -0.43 -4.44
N SER A 109 -8.42 -1.29 -5.00
CA SER A 109 -8.72 -2.65 -5.43
C SER A 109 -8.47 -3.65 -4.30
N THR A 110 -9.20 -4.76 -4.30
CA THR A 110 -9.08 -5.86 -3.32
C THR A 110 -8.73 -7.20 -3.96
N GLN A 111 -8.86 -7.33 -5.28
CA GLN A 111 -8.55 -8.55 -6.01
C GLN A 111 -7.89 -8.22 -7.34
N VAL A 112 -7.24 -9.22 -7.95
CA VAL A 112 -6.85 -9.20 -9.35
C VAL A 112 -8.00 -9.84 -10.13
N GLY A 113 -8.74 -9.02 -10.88
CA GLY A 113 -9.99 -9.44 -11.50
C GLY A 113 -11.15 -9.54 -10.50
N CYS A 114 -12.29 -10.09 -10.92
CA CYS A 114 -13.47 -10.27 -10.06
C CYS A 114 -14.34 -11.45 -10.50
N ALA A 115 -14.74 -12.29 -9.54
CA ALA A 115 -15.52 -13.51 -9.81
C ALA A 115 -17.03 -13.25 -9.97
N MET A 116 -17.49 -12.02 -9.74
CA MET A 116 -18.93 -11.71 -9.70
C MET A 116 -19.61 -11.80 -11.08
N GLY A 117 -18.85 -11.77 -12.17
CA GLY A 117 -19.41 -11.94 -13.52
C GLY A 117 -20.36 -10.82 -13.97
N CYS A 118 -20.29 -9.63 -13.35
CA CYS A 118 -21.10 -8.48 -13.72
C CYS A 118 -20.80 -8.06 -15.17
N VAL A 119 -21.77 -8.23 -16.08
CA VAL A 119 -21.58 -8.03 -17.53
C VAL A 119 -21.23 -6.61 -17.97
N PHE A 120 -21.48 -5.62 -17.11
CA PHE A 120 -21.14 -4.22 -17.34
C PHE A 120 -19.76 -3.83 -16.78
N CYS A 121 -19.09 -4.75 -16.07
CA CYS A 121 -17.84 -4.49 -15.37
C CYS A 121 -16.67 -5.19 -16.07
N ALA A 122 -15.66 -4.43 -16.48
CA ALA A 122 -14.48 -4.98 -17.16
C ALA A 122 -13.77 -6.06 -16.33
N SER A 123 -13.64 -5.86 -15.02
CA SER A 123 -13.04 -6.86 -14.12
C SER A 123 -13.92 -8.10 -13.91
N GLY A 124 -15.24 -7.94 -14.00
CA GLY A 124 -16.18 -9.07 -13.98
C GLY A 124 -16.08 -9.93 -15.24
N LEU A 125 -15.83 -9.31 -16.40
CA LEU A 125 -15.60 -10.01 -17.67
C LEU A 125 -14.23 -10.73 -17.72
N ALA A 126 -13.21 -10.17 -17.06
CA ALA A 126 -11.88 -10.76 -16.98
C ALA A 126 -11.83 -12.04 -16.11
N GLY A 127 -12.83 -12.24 -15.24
CA GLY A 127 -12.81 -13.31 -14.23
C GLY A 127 -11.88 -12.97 -13.05
N LEU A 128 -11.77 -13.88 -12.09
CA LEU A 128 -10.91 -13.73 -10.91
C LEU A 128 -9.60 -14.50 -11.10
N THR A 129 -8.47 -13.83 -10.88
CA THR A 129 -7.16 -14.47 -10.77
C THR A 129 -6.87 -14.82 -9.32
N ARG A 130 -6.89 -13.84 -8.41
CA ARG A 130 -6.61 -14.04 -6.98
C ARG A 130 -7.05 -12.86 -6.11
N ASN A 131 -7.02 -13.08 -4.80
CA ASN A 131 -7.10 -12.04 -3.79
C ASN A 131 -5.79 -11.26 -3.68
N LEU A 132 -5.90 -9.97 -3.36
CA LEU A 132 -4.76 -9.19 -2.87
C LEU A 132 -4.50 -9.50 -1.40
N THR A 133 -3.24 -9.47 -1.00
CA THR A 133 -2.83 -9.48 0.41
C THR A 133 -3.10 -8.13 1.06
N THR A 134 -3.16 -8.07 2.39
CA THR A 134 -3.27 -6.80 3.14
C THR A 134 -2.18 -5.82 2.74
N ALA A 135 -0.95 -6.31 2.56
CA ALA A 135 0.19 -5.53 2.11
C ALA A 135 -0.06 -4.87 0.76
N GLU A 136 -0.54 -5.61 -0.24
CA GLU A 136 -0.86 -5.09 -1.57
C GLU A 136 -2.03 -4.07 -1.52
N ILE A 137 -3.00 -4.26 -0.63
CA ILE A 137 -4.10 -3.31 -0.43
C ILE A 137 -3.58 -1.99 0.17
N VAL A 138 -2.77 -2.07 1.24
CA VAL A 138 -2.18 -0.90 1.89
C VAL A 138 -1.18 -0.18 1.00
N GLU A 139 -0.41 -0.92 0.19
CA GLU A 139 0.54 -0.35 -0.77
C GLU A 139 -0.14 0.61 -1.76
N GLN A 140 -1.37 0.34 -2.19
CA GLN A 140 -2.11 1.25 -3.07
C GLN A 140 -2.30 2.64 -2.45
N ILE A 141 -2.62 2.67 -1.15
CA ILE A 141 -2.81 3.91 -0.39
C ILE A 141 -1.47 4.61 -0.21
N ALA A 142 -0.45 3.86 0.23
CA ALA A 142 0.88 4.42 0.46
C ALA A 142 1.49 4.98 -0.83
N ARG A 143 1.42 4.25 -1.95
CA ARG A 143 1.89 4.72 -3.26
C ARG A 143 1.29 6.06 -3.63
N MET A 144 -0.02 6.19 -3.45
CA MET A 144 -0.74 7.40 -3.79
C MET A 144 -0.39 8.57 -2.87
N VAL A 145 -0.35 8.32 -1.55
CA VAL A 145 0.02 9.31 -0.54
C VAL A 145 1.46 9.84 -0.73
N HIS A 146 2.36 9.03 -1.28
CA HIS A 146 3.73 9.43 -1.61
C HIS A 146 3.84 10.35 -2.84
N LEU A 147 2.80 10.40 -3.67
CA LEU A 147 2.68 11.31 -4.82
C LEU A 147 1.97 12.62 -4.45
N GLN A 148 1.24 12.64 -3.34
CA GLN A 148 0.59 13.85 -2.84
C GLN A 148 1.61 14.82 -2.26
N ASP A 149 1.32 16.12 -2.38
CA ASP A 149 2.05 17.16 -1.66
C ASP A 149 1.93 16.96 -0.13
N ASP A 150 2.89 17.47 0.64
CA ASP A 150 2.91 17.32 2.10
C ASP A 150 1.71 17.99 2.79
N GLU A 151 1.14 19.01 2.16
CA GLU A 151 -0.06 19.73 2.63
C GLU A 151 -1.36 18.98 2.29
N GLU A 152 -1.32 18.08 1.30
CA GLU A 152 -2.49 17.29 0.93
C GLU A 152 -2.69 16.14 1.92
N GLN A 153 -3.93 15.98 2.37
CA GLN A 153 -4.34 14.86 3.21
C GLN A 153 -5.33 13.99 2.47
N LEU A 154 -5.14 12.67 2.55
CA LEU A 154 -6.15 11.71 2.17
C LEU A 154 -7.24 11.68 3.24
N THR A 155 -8.49 11.91 2.86
CA THR A 155 -9.61 12.01 3.82
C THR A 155 -10.59 10.85 3.71
N ASN A 156 -10.61 10.15 2.57
CA ASN A 156 -11.56 9.09 2.29
C ASN A 156 -10.90 7.92 1.56
N VAL A 157 -11.28 6.72 1.95
CA VAL A 157 -10.94 5.47 1.27
C VAL A 157 -12.24 4.81 0.86
N VAL A 158 -12.37 4.47 -0.42
CA VAL A 158 -13.49 3.69 -0.94
C VAL A 158 -12.96 2.40 -1.56
N VAL A 159 -13.64 1.29 -1.27
CA VAL A 159 -13.27 -0.04 -1.75
C VAL A 159 -14.12 -0.36 -2.98
N MET A 160 -13.89 0.39 -4.05
CA MET A 160 -14.68 0.38 -5.29
C MET A 160 -13.82 0.13 -6.54
N GLY A 161 -12.58 -0.33 -6.34
CA GLY A 161 -11.66 -0.68 -7.42
C GLY A 161 -11.96 -2.07 -7.99
N ILE A 162 -10.91 -2.78 -8.37
CA ILE A 162 -11.01 -4.14 -8.91
C ILE A 162 -11.26 -5.12 -7.76
N GLY A 163 -12.29 -5.96 -7.91
CA GLY A 163 -12.62 -7.05 -6.99
C GLY A 163 -13.93 -6.88 -6.23
N GLU A 164 -14.38 -7.97 -5.60
CA GLU A 164 -15.47 -8.00 -4.62
C GLU A 164 -14.87 -7.98 -3.20
N PRO A 165 -14.98 -6.86 -2.47
CA PRO A 165 -14.34 -6.69 -1.17
C PRO A 165 -14.74 -7.75 -0.14
N LEU A 166 -16.03 -8.15 -0.14
CA LEU A 166 -16.52 -9.14 0.82
C LEU A 166 -15.97 -10.54 0.55
N ALA A 167 -15.55 -10.83 -0.70
CA ALA A 167 -14.87 -12.07 -1.07
C ALA A 167 -13.37 -12.08 -0.68
N ASN A 168 -12.83 -10.93 -0.23
CA ASN A 168 -11.48 -10.81 0.30
C ASN A 168 -11.43 -10.18 1.71
N LEU A 169 -12.49 -10.37 2.50
CA LEU A 169 -12.61 -9.79 3.84
C LEU A 169 -11.44 -10.13 4.80
N PRO A 170 -10.82 -11.33 4.77
CA PRO A 170 -9.70 -11.62 5.66
C PRO A 170 -8.45 -10.75 5.43
N ASN A 171 -8.26 -10.20 4.23
CA ASN A 171 -7.11 -9.35 3.90
C ASN A 171 -7.43 -7.85 3.96
N LEU A 172 -8.72 -7.47 3.92
CA LEU A 172 -9.19 -6.08 3.94
C LEU A 172 -9.32 -5.56 5.37
#